data_AF-A0A2T0WLP1-F1
#
_entry.id   AF-A0A2T0WLP1-F1
#
_cell.length_a   1.000
_cell.length_b   1.000
_cell.length_c   1.000
_cell.angle_alpha   90.00
_cell.angle_beta   90.00
_cell.angle_gamma   90.00
#
_symmetry.space_group_name_H-M   'P 1'
#
loop_
_entity.id
_entity.type
_entity.pdbx_description
1 polymer ?
#
loop_
_entity_poly.entity_id
_entity_poly.type
_entity_poly.pdbx_seq_one_letter_code
_entity_poly.pdbx_strand_id
1 'polypeptide(L)'
;MKNIYIALIFMGIGILVKLFPNLIAGYSTLSQREKENVKENGFPTFMMFGFFIMGAVIIAGYFIAIWLDKPALNDSLGIFVTLIGAVVFVVAGQWFRR
;
A
#
# COMPACT_ATOMS: atom_id res chain seq x y z
N MET A 1 -3.00 20.04 0.72
CA MET A 1 -3.11 19.48 2.09
C MET A 1 -3.88 18.15 2.16
N LYS A 2 -5.06 17.99 1.54
CA LYS A 2 -5.84 16.72 1.53
C LYS A 2 -4.98 15.46 1.26
N ASN A 3 -4.07 15.56 0.30
CA ASN A 3 -3.25 14.42 -0.14
C ASN A 3 -2.18 13.98 0.88
N ILE A 4 -1.74 14.88 1.75
CA ILE A 4 -0.82 14.53 2.83
C ILE A 4 -1.53 13.63 3.85
N TYR A 5 -2.79 13.93 4.19
CA TYR A 5 -3.59 13.06 5.06
C TYR A 5 -3.79 11.68 4.44
N ILE A 6 -4.06 11.60 3.14
CA ILE A 6 -4.19 10.31 2.43
C ILE A 6 -2.87 9.52 2.48
N ALA A 7 -1.73 10.18 2.26
CA ALA A 7 -0.43 9.53 2.36
C ALA A 7 -0.13 9.02 3.78
N LEU A 8 -0.46 9.81 4.81
CA LEU A 8 -0.33 9.41 6.21
C LEU A 8 -1.23 8.21 6.54
N ILE A 9 -2.46 8.18 6.02
CA ILE A 9 -3.37 7.03 6.16
C ILE A 9 -2.75 5.78 5.53
N PHE A 10 -2.19 5.88 4.32
CA PHE A 10 -1.52 4.74 3.69
C PHE A 10 -0.35 4.22 4.53
N MET A 11 0.53 5.08 5.01
CA MET A 11 1.64 4.66 5.88
C MET A 11 1.13 4.03 7.18
N GLY A 12 0.08 4.59 7.80
CA GLY A 12 -0.57 4.02 8.98
C GLY A 12 -1.14 2.63 8.72
N ILE A 13 -1.86 2.44 7.60
CA ILE A 13 -2.36 1.12 7.17
C ILE A 13 -1.19 0.16 6.96
N GLY A 14 -0.10 0.60 6.35
CA GLY A 14 1.12 -0.20 6.16
C GLY A 14 1.65 -0.77 7.48
N ILE A 15 1.73 0.06 8.53
CA ILE A 15 2.13 -0.39 9.87
C ILE A 15 1.11 -1.39 10.43
N LEU A 16 -0.18 -1.08 10.31
CA LEU A 16 -1.26 -1.92 10.82
C LEU A 16 -1.28 -3.31 10.17
N VAL A 17 -1.10 -3.42 8.85
CA VAL A 17 -1.09 -4.72 8.17
C VAL A 17 0.13 -5.58 8.52
N LYS A 18 1.24 -4.95 8.94
CA LYS A 18 2.40 -5.69 9.46
C LYS A 18 2.17 -6.20 10.88
N LEU A 19 1.58 -5.38 11.74
CA LEU A 19 1.28 -5.74 13.14
C LEU A 19 0.10 -6.73 13.24
N PHE A 20 -0.90 -6.55 12.38
CA PHE A 20 -2.12 -7.34 12.34
C PHE A 20 -2.35 -7.87 10.92
N PRO A 21 -1.63 -8.92 10.48
CA PRO A 21 -1.75 -9.48 9.13
C PRO A 21 -3.17 -9.95 8.77
N ASN A 22 -4.01 -10.23 9.75
CA ASN A 22 -5.42 -10.58 9.55
C ASN A 22 -6.25 -9.44 8.89
N LEU A 23 -5.74 -8.20 8.89
CA LEU A 23 -6.35 -7.09 8.14
C LEU A 23 -6.16 -7.23 6.63
N ILE A 24 -5.21 -8.06 6.18
CA ILE A 24 -5.00 -8.33 4.76
C ILE A 24 -6.10 -9.28 4.28
N ALA A 25 -6.83 -8.84 3.25
CA ALA A 25 -7.89 -9.64 2.65
C ALA A 25 -7.38 -11.01 2.21
N GLY A 26 -8.09 -12.07 2.61
CA GLY A 26 -7.72 -13.45 2.32
C GLY A 26 -6.59 -14.03 3.17
N TYR A 27 -6.00 -13.27 4.11
CA TYR A 27 -5.05 -13.81 5.09
C TYR A 27 -5.78 -14.60 6.18
N SER A 28 -6.93 -14.10 6.64
CA SER A 28 -7.73 -14.73 7.70
C SER A 28 -8.22 -16.14 7.32
N THR A 29 -8.50 -16.36 6.03
CA THR A 29 -8.99 -17.63 5.46
C THR A 29 -7.89 -18.66 5.21
N LEU A 30 -6.61 -18.29 5.33
CA LEU A 30 -5.50 -19.24 5.21
C LEU A 30 -5.49 -20.21 6.40
N SER A 31 -5.12 -21.46 6.14
CA SER A 31 -4.80 -22.42 7.20
C SER A 31 -3.59 -21.94 8.02
N GLN A 32 -3.41 -22.49 9.22
CA GLN A 32 -2.30 -22.09 10.09
C GLN A 32 -0.92 -22.29 9.44
N ARG A 33 -0.75 -23.40 8.73
CA ARG A 33 0.49 -23.72 8.00
C ARG A 33 0.75 -22.74 6.86
N GLU A 34 -0.28 -22.35 6.13
CA GLU A 34 -0.15 -21.33 5.07
C GLU A 34 0.16 -19.95 5.65
N LYS A 35 -0.45 -19.58 6.78
CA LYS A 35 -0.16 -18.32 7.49
C LYS A 35 1.31 -18.23 7.91
N GLU A 36 1.88 -19.33 8.39
CA GLU A 36 3.30 -19.41 8.75
C GLU A 36 4.19 -19.26 7.51
N ASN A 37 3.91 -20.00 6.44
CA ASN A 37 4.67 -19.92 5.19
C ASN A 37 4.66 -18.49 4.59
N VAL A 38 3.48 -17.87 4.43
CA VAL A 38 3.41 -16.51 3.87
C VAL A 38 4.08 -15.46 4.76
N LYS A 39 4.08 -15.69 6.09
CA LYS A 39 4.75 -14.81 7.05
C LYS A 39 6.27 -14.95 6.95
N GLU A 40 6.79 -16.17 6.84
CA GLU A 40 8.21 -16.45 6.62
C GLU A 40 8.69 -15.89 5.27
N ASN A 41 7.87 -15.99 4.23
CA ASN A 41 8.12 -15.36 2.92
C ASN A 41 8.04 -13.82 2.95
N GLY A 42 7.67 -13.21 4.09
CA GLY A 42 7.70 -11.76 4.26
C GLY A 42 6.48 -11.02 3.70
N PHE A 43 5.36 -11.70 3.46
CA PHE A 43 4.16 -11.10 2.86
C PHE A 43 3.63 -9.85 3.60
N PRO A 44 3.51 -9.82 4.95
CA PRO A 44 3.06 -8.61 5.65
C PRO A 44 4.05 -7.44 5.52
N THR A 45 5.35 -7.74 5.43
CA THR A 45 6.39 -6.74 5.23
C THR A 45 6.33 -6.17 3.81
N PHE A 46 6.10 -7.00 2.80
CA PHE A 46 5.86 -6.57 1.43
C PHE A 46 4.66 -5.62 1.34
N MET A 47 3.53 -5.99 1.96
CA MET A 47 2.33 -5.14 1.99
C MET A 47 2.59 -3.80 2.68
N MET A 48 3.31 -3.79 3.81
CA MET A 48 3.72 -2.55 4.48
C MET A 48 4.55 -1.65 3.56
N PHE A 49 5.61 -2.19 2.94
CA PHE A 49 6.45 -1.41 2.04
C PHE A 49 5.67 -0.87 0.85
N GLY A 50 4.76 -1.68 0.30
CA GLY A 50 3.84 -1.26 -0.74
C GLY A 50 3.04 -0.02 -0.36
N PHE A 51 2.40 -0.05 0.82
CA PHE A 51 1.65 1.10 1.33
C PHE A 51 2.53 2.33 1.60
N PHE A 52 3.77 2.13 2.07
CA PHE A 52 4.73 3.22 2.25
C PHE A 52 5.14 3.85 0.92
N ILE A 53 5.39 3.04 -0.12
CA ILE A 53 5.71 3.53 -1.47
C ILE A 53 4.52 4.33 -2.01
N MET A 54 3.29 3.85 -1.86
CA MET A 54 2.09 4.58 -2.27
C MET A 54 1.99 5.94 -1.57
N GLY A 55 2.21 5.98 -0.25
CA GLY A 55 2.24 7.24 0.50
C GLY A 55 3.36 8.19 0.03
N ALA A 56 4.56 7.67 -0.19
CA ALA A 56 5.71 8.45 -0.67
C ALA A 56 5.46 9.04 -2.07
N VAL A 57 4.86 8.27 -2.99
CA VAL A 57 4.49 8.73 -4.33
C VAL A 57 3.46 9.86 -4.26
N ILE A 58 2.47 9.77 -3.37
CA ILE A 58 1.48 10.84 -3.18
C ILE A 58 2.13 12.13 -2.66
N ILE A 59 3.05 12.01 -1.70
CA ILE A 59 3.80 13.16 -1.15
C ILE A 59 4.70 13.78 -2.23
N ALA A 60 5.46 12.97 -2.96
CA ALA A 60 6.30 13.43 -4.05
C ALA A 60 5.48 14.11 -5.15
N GLY A 61 4.35 13.52 -5.54
CA GLY A 61 3.42 14.09 -6.50
C GLY A 61 2.86 15.46 -6.06
N TYR A 62 2.59 15.64 -4.78
CA TYR A 62 2.15 16.93 -4.23
C TYR A 62 3.22 18.01 -4.37
N PHE A 63 4.48 17.72 -4.01
CA PHE A 63 5.58 18.68 -4.16
C PHE A 63 5.88 19.01 -5.63
N ILE A 64 5.84 18.00 -6.51
CA ILE A 64 6.01 18.20 -7.97
C ILE A 64 4.89 19.08 -8.53
N ALA A 65 3.64 18.87 -8.10
CA ALA A 65 2.51 19.68 -8.57
C ALA A 65 2.62 21.15 -8.16
N ILE A 66 3.14 21.43 -6.95
CA ILE A 66 3.48 22.80 -6.52
C ILE A 66 4.59 23.38 -7.39
N TRP A 67 5.65 22.61 -7.63
CA TRP A 67 6.79 23.06 -8.41
C TRP A 67 6.43 23.38 -9.87
N LEU A 68 5.46 22.67 -10.44
CA LEU A 68 4.97 22.86 -11.82
C LEU A 68 3.79 23.85 -11.92
N ASP A 69 3.33 24.42 -10.80
CA ASP A 69 2.14 25.28 -10.71
C ASP A 69 0.88 24.65 -11.34
N LYS A 70 0.76 23.32 -11.25
CA LYS A 70 -0.33 22.53 -11.83
C LYS A 70 -1.06 21.72 -10.75
N PRO A 71 -1.89 22.39 -9.92
CA PRO A 71 -2.59 21.73 -8.81
C PRO A 71 -3.57 20.63 -9.26
N ALA A 72 -4.10 20.71 -10.48
CA ALA A 72 -5.04 19.73 -11.04
C ALA A 72 -4.45 18.30 -11.16
N LEU A 73 -3.12 18.16 -11.32
CA LEU A 73 -2.47 16.85 -11.38
C LEU A 73 -2.55 16.11 -10.05
N ASN A 74 -2.68 16.84 -8.95
CA ASN A 74 -2.64 16.29 -7.61
C ASN A 74 -4.02 15.74 -7.18
N ASP A 75 -5.13 16.26 -7.71
CA ASP A 75 -6.48 15.84 -7.29
C ASP A 75 -6.85 14.41 -7.71
N SER A 76 -6.32 13.94 -8.84
CA SER A 76 -6.58 12.60 -9.37
C SER A 76 -5.52 11.56 -8.99
N LEU A 77 -4.32 12.01 -8.58
CA LEU A 77 -3.16 11.16 -8.33
C LEU A 77 -3.42 10.11 -7.24
N GLY A 78 -4.15 10.46 -6.18
CA GLY A 78 -4.51 9.52 -5.12
C GLY A 78 -5.34 8.33 -5.62
N ILE A 79 -6.28 8.56 -6.55
CA ILE A 79 -7.11 7.51 -7.14
C ILE A 79 -6.25 6.58 -7.99
N PHE A 80 -5.40 7.13 -8.86
CA PHE A 80 -4.50 6.34 -9.70
C PHE A 80 -3.54 5.50 -8.88
N VAL A 81 -2.90 6.08 -7.86
CA VAL A 81 -2.00 5.34 -6.95
C VAL A 81 -2.74 4.20 -6.27
N THR A 82 -3.97 4.41 -5.82
CA THR A 82 -4.79 3.38 -5.16
C THR A 82 -5.12 2.23 -6.10
N LEU A 83 -5.57 2.52 -7.32
CA LEU A 83 -5.92 1.51 -8.32
C LEU A 83 -4.70 0.67 -8.73
N ILE A 84 -3.59 1.34 -9.04
CA ILE A 84 -2.34 0.66 -9.42
C ILE A 84 -1.79 -0.16 -8.25
N GLY A 85 -1.77 0.41 -7.04
CA GLY A 85 -1.33 -0.28 -5.83
C GLY A 85 -2.14 -1.54 -5.54
N ALA A 86 -3.47 -1.47 -5.69
CA ALA A 86 -4.35 -2.63 -5.52
C ALA A 86 -4.02 -3.75 -6.51
N VAL A 87 -3.82 -3.42 -7.80
CA VAL A 87 -3.43 -4.40 -8.83
C VAL A 87 -2.07 -5.03 -8.48
N VAL A 88 -1.08 -4.22 -8.10
CA VAL A 88 0.25 -4.70 -7.70
C VAL A 88 0.15 -5.65 -6.50
N PHE A 89 -0.65 -5.34 -5.48
CA PHE A 89 -0.81 -6.21 -4.31
C PHE A 89 -1.48 -7.53 -4.66
N VAL A 90 -2.48 -7.54 -5.53
CA VAL A 90 -3.13 -8.78 -5.97
C VAL A 90 -2.16 -9.64 -6.75
N VAL A 91 -1.47 -9.07 -7.74
CA VAL A 91 -0.56 -9.83 -8.61
C VAL A 91 0.67 -10.29 -7.84
N ALA A 92 1.36 -9.39 -7.14
CA ALA A 92 2.57 -9.74 -6.39
C ALA A 92 2.26 -10.61 -5.17
N GLY A 93 1.11 -10.40 -4.51
CA GLY A 93 0.68 -11.21 -3.36
C GLY A 93 0.51 -12.69 -3.69
N GLN A 94 0.17 -13.04 -4.93
CA GLN A 94 0.11 -14.43 -5.38
C GLN A 94 1.46 -15.15 -5.35
N TRP A 95 2.57 -14.42 -5.53
CA TRP A 95 3.91 -14.99 -5.52
C TRP A 95 4.33 -15.46 -4.14
N PHE A 96 3.87 -14.78 -3.08
CA PHE A 96 4.18 -15.14 -1.69
C PHE A 96 3.36 -16.33 -1.16
N ARG A 97 2.25 -16.68 -1.85
CA ARG A 97 1.38 -17.81 -1.49
C ARG A 97 1.87 -19.14 -2.08
N ARG A 98 2.71 -19.10 -3.12
CA ARG A 98 3.37 -20.28 -3.68
C ARG A 98 4.53 -20.71 -2.79
#